data_AF-A0A1K1SM54-F1
#
_entry.id   AF-A0A1K1SM54-F1
#
_cell.length_a   1.000
_cell.length_b   1.000
_cell.length_c   1.000
_cell.angle_alpha   90.00
_cell.angle_beta   90.00
_cell.angle_gamma   90.00
#
_symmetry.space_group_name_H-M   'P 1'
#
loop_
_entity.id
_entity.type
_entity.pdbx_description
1 polymer ?
#
loop_
_entity_poly.entity_id
_entity_poly.type
_entity_poly.pdbx_seq_one_letter_code
_entity_poly.pdbx_strand_id
1 'polypeptide(L)' 'MSNEPTFLELYSQHSSLPMRLITPTFGRIPPDRLAQFGLTHRKPHYFLVFMLAGHTSHGIDLKRIDIRAKELPRERK' A
#
# COMPACT_ATOMS: atom_id res chain seq x y z
N MET A 1 23.53 13.15 -0.57
CA MET A 1 22.18 12.56 -0.57
C MET A 1 22.28 11.22 -1.26
N SER A 2 22.13 10.11 -0.53
CA SER A 2 22.19 8.78 -1.10
C SER A 2 20.97 8.60 -2.02
N ASN A 3 21.20 8.37 -3.33
CA ASN A 3 20.15 8.09 -4.32
C ASN A 3 19.64 6.64 -4.17
N GLU A 4 19.30 6.24 -2.94
CA GLU A 4 18.71 4.94 -2.69
C GLU A 4 17.23 4.99 -3.13
N PRO A 5 16.81 4.11 -4.04
CA PRO A 5 15.44 4.11 -4.52
C PRO A 5 14.48 3.80 -3.37
N THR A 6 13.41 4.58 -3.28
CA THR A 6 12.37 4.38 -2.29
C THR A 6 11.64 3.06 -2.51
N PHE A 7 11.01 2.55 -1.45
CA PHE A 7 10.16 1.35 -1.54
C PHE A 7 9.15 1.43 -2.69
N LEU A 8 8.53 2.60 -2.92
CA LEU A 8 7.58 2.76 -4.01
C LEU A 8 8.22 2.64 -5.39
N GLU A 9 9.42 3.21 -5.56
CA GLU A 9 10.16 3.17 -6.83
C GLU A 9 10.64 1.75 -7.15
N LEU A 10 11.14 1.02 -6.14
CA LEU A 10 11.60 -0.36 -6.30
C LEU A 10 10.50 -1.33 -6.72
N TYR A 11 9.26 -1.00 -6.40
CA TYR A 11 8.13 -1.93 -6.45
C TYR A 11 6.95 -1.43 -7.28
N SER A 12 7.11 -0.31 -7.98
CA SER A 12 6.14 0.18 -8.92
C SER A 12 6.21 -0.56 -10.25
N GLN A 13 5.05 -0.70 -10.89
CA GLN A 13 4.89 -1.28 -12.22
C GLN A 13 4.74 -0.21 -13.31
N HIS A 14 4.80 1.08 -12.95
CA HIS A 14 4.55 2.17 -13.87
C HIS A 14 5.57 3.31 -13.67
N SER A 15 6.12 3.82 -14.76
CA SER A 15 7.30 4.70 -14.75
C SER A 15 7.01 6.15 -14.39
N SER A 16 5.76 6.63 -14.56
CA SER A 16 5.40 8.02 -14.27
C SER A 16 4.50 8.22 -13.05
N LEU A 17 3.88 7.15 -12.55
CA LEU A 17 2.98 7.16 -11.40
C LEU A 17 3.25 5.90 -10.61
N PRO A 18 3.78 5.99 -9.38
CA PRO A 18 4.07 4.82 -8.56
C PRO A 18 2.80 4.02 -8.23
N MET A 19 2.44 3.11 -9.13
CA MET A 19 1.28 2.22 -9.00
C MET A 19 1.75 0.79 -8.83
N ARG A 20 0.99 0.01 -8.05
CA ARG A 20 1.20 -1.43 -7.88
C ARG A 20 -0.15 -2.12 -7.84
N LEU A 21 -0.36 -3.07 -8.75
CA LEU A 21 -1.52 -3.94 -8.73
C LEU A 21 -1.22 -5.17 -7.84
N ILE A 22 -2.14 -5.46 -6.92
CA ILE A 22 -2.03 -6.61 -6.01
C ILE A 22 -3.27 -7.48 -6.16
N THR A 23 -3.06 -8.78 -6.34
CA THR A 23 -4.10 -9.81 -6.32
C THR A 23 -3.64 -10.96 -5.41
N PRO A 24 -4.50 -11.92 -5.05
CA PRO A 24 -4.09 -13.04 -4.20
C PRO A 24 -2.87 -13.81 -4.73
N THR A 25 -2.70 -13.87 -6.05
CA THR A 25 -1.64 -14.63 -6.73
C THR A 25 -0.52 -13.75 -7.32
N PHE A 26 -0.66 -12.42 -7.29
CA PHE A 26 0.27 -11.51 -7.95
C PHE A 26 0.50 -10.22 -7.17
N GLY A 27 1.69 -9.64 -7.28
CA GLY A 27 1.99 -8.34 -6.69
C GLY A 27 2.10 -8.34 -5.16
N ARG A 28 2.13 -9.50 -4.50
CA ARG A 28 2.49 -9.63 -3.07
C ARG A 28 4.01 -9.53 -2.90
N ILE A 29 4.45 -8.80 -1.88
CA ILE A 29 5.87 -8.76 -1.49
C ILE A 29 6.08 -9.88 -0.48
N PRO A 30 7.13 -10.71 -0.62
CA PRO A 30 7.48 -11.72 0.37
C PRO A 30 7.63 -11.11 1.78
N PRO A 31 7.12 -11.77 2.84
CA PRO A 31 7.17 -11.24 4.21
C PRO A 31 8.59 -10.88 4.70
N ASP A 32 9.56 -11.70 4.31
CA ASP A 32 11.00 -11.56 4.53
C ASP A 32 11.57 -10.25 3.95
N ARG A 33 11.05 -9.80 2.82
CA ARG A 33 11.41 -8.49 2.24
C ARG A 33 10.68 -7.34 2.91
N LEU A 34 9.43 -7.53 3.34
CA LEU A 34 8.66 -6.50 4.05
C LEU A 34 9.31 -6.13 5.39
N ALA A 35 9.89 -7.11 6.10
CA ALA A 35 10.58 -6.89 7.38
C ALA A 35 11.74 -5.88 7.28
N GLN A 36 12.35 -5.73 6.10
CA GLN A 36 13.48 -4.82 5.86
C GLN A 36 13.06 -3.34 5.80
N PHE A 37 11.79 -3.05 5.53
CA PHE A 37 11.30 -1.67 5.32
C PHE A 37 10.71 -1.00 6.56
N GLY A 38 10.65 -1.72 7.70
CA GLY A 38 10.14 -1.21 8.98
C GLY A 38 8.66 -0.79 8.95
N LEU A 39 8.13 -0.38 10.11
CA LEU A 39 6.81 0.24 10.17
C LEU A 39 6.88 1.65 9.58
N THR A 40 6.12 1.89 8.52
CA THR A 40 6.01 3.25 7.95
C THR A 40 5.09 4.07 8.84
N HIS A 41 5.65 5.03 9.60
CA HIS A 41 4.88 5.87 10.51
C HIS A 41 4.21 7.07 9.82
N ARG A 42 4.90 7.76 8.90
CA ARG A 42 4.35 8.86 8.08
C ARG A 42 5.19 9.00 6.79
N LYS A 43 4.53 9.16 5.65
CA LYS A 43 5.17 9.48 4.36
C LYS A 43 4.71 10.87 3.91
N PRO A 44 5.57 11.66 3.21
CA PRO A 44 5.19 12.97 2.67
C PRO A 44 4.27 12.90 1.44
N HIS A 45 3.69 11.74 1.15
CA HIS A 45 2.93 11.46 -0.07
C HIS A 45 1.63 10.74 0.25
N TYR A 46 0.60 11.03 -0.53
CA TYR A 46 -0.69 10.36 -0.43
C TYR A 46 -0.66 9.00 -1.13
N PHE A 47 -1.38 8.04 -0.57
CA PHE A 47 -1.66 6.76 -1.20
C PHE A 47 -3.15 6.67 -1.50
N LEU A 48 -3.47 6.20 -2.69
CA LEU A 48 -4.84 5.88 -3.08
C LEU A 48 -4.94 4.36 -3.23
N VAL A 49 -5.89 3.76 -2.50
CA VAL A 49 -6.13 2.31 -2.53
C VAL A 49 -7.51 2.08 -3.13
N PHE A 50 -7.54 1.38 -4.27
CA PHE A 50 -8.77 0.97 -4.95
C PHE A 50 -8.89 -0.55 -4.93
N MET A 51 -9.97 -1.06 -4.33
CA MET A 51 -10.22 -2.50 -4.26
C MET A 51 -11.25 -2.92 -5.31
N LEU A 52 -10.83 -3.69 -6.30
CA LEU A 52 -11.72 -4.21 -7.34
C LEU A 52 -12.54 -5.42 -6.86
N ALA A 53 -11.93 -6.30 -6.06
CA ALA A 53 -12.54 -7.50 -5.49
C ALA A 53 -11.92 -7.84 -4.12
N GLY A 54 -12.69 -8.50 -3.25
CA GLY A 54 -12.25 -8.92 -1.92
C GLY A 54 -12.51 -7.89 -0.81
N HIS A 55 -11.80 -8.06 0.30
CA HIS A 55 -11.81 -7.14 1.44
C HIS A 55 -10.42 -7.06 2.06
N THR A 56 -10.08 -5.91 2.64
CA THR A 56 -8.88 -5.73 3.48
C THR A 56 -9.19 -4.81 4.65
N SER A 57 -8.38 -4.90 5.70
CA SER A 57 -8.46 -4.03 6.87
C SER A 57 -7.06 -3.46 7.12
N HIS A 58 -6.96 -2.14 7.23
CA HIS A 58 -5.69 -1.46 7.47
C HIS A 58 -5.75 -0.54 8.69
N GLY A 59 -4.67 -0.51 9.47
CA GLY A 59 -4.53 0.41 10.60
C GLY A 59 -3.83 1.69 10.14
N ILE A 60 -4.48 2.84 10.26
CA ILE A 60 -3.90 4.16 9.99
C ILE A 60 -4.18 5.04 11.21
N ASP A 61 -3.13 5.62 11.82
CA ASP A 61 -3.25 6.51 12.98
C ASP A 61 -4.15 5.95 14.10
N LEU A 62 -3.91 4.68 14.48
CA LEU A 62 -4.68 3.90 15.47
C LEU A 62 -6.15 3.64 15.09
N LYS A 63 -6.61 4.12 13.92
CA LYS A 63 -7.92 3.80 13.38
C LYS A 63 -7.83 2.61 12.45
N ARG A 64 -8.85 1.76 12.47
CA ARG A 64 -8.97 0.63 11.56
C ARG A 64 -9.93 0.99 10.41
N ILE A 65 -9.43 0.91 9.19
CA ILE A 65 -10.17 1.20 7.97
C ILE A 65 -10.41 -0.12 7.25
N ASP A 66 -11.68 -0.49 7.11
CA ASP A 66 -12.08 -1.61 6.26
C ASP A 66 -12.28 -1.10 4.84
N ILE A 67 -11.71 -1.79 3.86
CA ILE A 67 -11.89 -1.50 2.44
C ILE A 67 -12.52 -2.73 1.81
N ARG A 68 -13.65 -2.54 1.13
CA ARG A 68 -14.37 -3.59 0.40
C ARG A 68 -14.31 -3.33 -1.09
N ALA A 69 -14.61 -4.37 -1.87
CA ALA A 69 -14.74 -4.26 -3.31
C ALA A 69 -15.67 -3.10 -3.71
N LYS A 70 -15.22 -2.27 -4.66
CA LYS A 70 -15.95 -1.12 -5.23
C LYS A 70 -16.29 -0.01 -4.22
N GLU A 71 -15.67 -0.01 -3.04
CA GLU A 71 -15.81 1.06 -2.06
C GLU A 71 -14.53 1.90 -1.99
N LEU A 72 -14.69 3.22 -1.88
CA LEU A 72 -13.62 4.09 -1.42
C LEU A 72 -13.44 3.91 0.10
N PRO A 73 -12.22 4.04 0.64
CA PRO A 73 -11.98 3.92 2.08
C PRO A 73 -12.91 4.87 2.85
N ARG A 74 -13.72 4.33 3.77
CA ARG A 74 -14.59 5.10 4.65
C ARG A 74 -14.14 4.94 6.10
N GLU A 75 -14.13 6.02 6.85
CA GLU A 75 -13.98 5.94 8.31
C GLU A 75 -15.26 5.33 8.91
N ARG A 76 -15.10 4.42 9.87
CA ARG A 76 -16.23 4.02 10.74
C ARG A 76 -16.35 5.03 11.88
N LYS A 77 -17.56 5.55 12.08
CA LYS A 77 -17.93 6.38 13.24
C LYS A 77 -18.04 5.53 14.50
#